data_AF-A0A953E0X6-F1
#
_entry.id   AF-A0A953E0X6-F1
#
_cell.length_a   1.000
_cell.length_b   1.000
_cell.length_c   1.000
_cell.angle_alpha   90.00
_cell.angle_beta   90.00
_cell.angle_gamma   90.00
#
_symmetry.space_group_name_H-M   'P 1'
#
loop_
_entity.id
_entity.type
_entity.pdbx_description
1 polymer ?
#
loop_
_entity_poly.entity_id
_entity_poly.type
_entity_poly.pdbx_seq_one_letter_code
_entity_poly.pdbx_strand_id
1 'polypeptide(L)' 'MRPATLDEVVGQEHLLVAGSPLRRLVEDPDATGPSLLLWGPPGSGKTTLASLIGHGPRRRFVEL' A
#
# COMPACT_ATOMS: atom_id res chain seq x y z
N MET A 1 3.71 12.18 -10.61
CA MET A 1 2.72 12.35 -9.53
C MET A 1 2.76 11.10 -8.65
N ARG A 2 2.74 11.24 -7.32
CA ARG A 2 2.65 10.08 -6.40
C ARG A 2 1.16 9.77 -6.21
N PRO A 3 0.70 8.53 -6.45
CA PRO A 3 -0.68 8.10 -6.20
C PRO A 3 -1.16 8.46 -4.79
N ALA A 4 -2.38 8.95 -4.67
CA ALA A 4 -3.07 9.22 -3.41
C ALA A 4 -3.98 8.07 -2.98
N THR A 5 -4.39 7.21 -3.92
CA THR A 5 -5.26 6.05 -3.70
C THR A 5 -4.68 4.80 -4.38
N LEU A 6 -5.15 3.61 -4.00
CA LEU A 6 -4.74 2.36 -4.66
C LEU A 6 -5.21 2.30 -6.13
N ASP A 7 -6.31 2.95 -6.47
CA ASP A 7 -6.86 2.95 -7.83
C ASP A 7 -6.03 3.80 -8.82
N GLU A 8 -5.17 4.68 -8.30
CA GLU A 8 -4.20 5.46 -9.09
C GLU A 8 -2.88 4.70 -9.33
N VAL A 9 -2.70 3.51 -8.74
CA VAL A 9 -1.49 2.70 -8.91
C VAL A 9 -1.57 1.90 -10.22
N VAL A 10 -0.56 2.06 -11.07
CA VAL A 10 -0.47 1.38 -12.38
C VAL A 10 0.49 0.20 -12.32
N GLY A 11 0.13 -0.94 -12.91
CA GLY A 11 1.01 -2.11 -13.11
C GLY A 11 1.09 -3.07 -11.92
N GLN A 12 0.23 -2.92 -10.90
CA GLN A 12 0.17 -3.77 -9.71
C GLN A 12 -1.21 -4.41 -9.53
N GLU A 13 -1.97 -4.58 -10.61
CA GLU A 13 -3.37 -4.99 -10.61
C GLU A 13 -3.55 -6.33 -9.90
N HIS A 14 -2.63 -7.28 -10.13
CA HIS A 14 -2.65 -8.60 -9.49
C HIS A 14 -2.48 -8.56 -7.96
N LEU A 15 -1.82 -7.52 -7.41
CA LEU A 15 -1.68 -7.32 -5.96
C LEU A 15 -2.82 -6.51 -5.37
N LEU A 16 -3.50 -5.70 -6.19
CA LEU A 16 -4.50 -4.70 -5.78
C LEU A 16 -5.93 -5.09 -6.17
N VAL A 17 -6.16 -6.36 -6.51
CA VAL A 17 -7.51 -6.90 -6.74
C VAL A 17 -8.38 -6.72 -5.49
N ALA A 18 -9.70 -6.58 -5.69
CA ALA A 18 -10.66 -6.47 -4.61
C ALA A 18 -10.51 -7.64 -3.61
N GLY A 19 -10.49 -7.32 -2.32
CA GLY A 19 -10.32 -8.30 -1.25
C GLY A 19 -8.90 -8.84 -1.07
N SER A 20 -7.91 -8.40 -1.85
CA SER A 20 -6.51 -8.76 -1.62
C SER A 20 -6.03 -8.27 -0.23
N PRO A 21 -5.03 -8.92 0.37
CA PRO A 21 -4.50 -8.50 1.67
C PRO A 21 -4.02 -7.04 1.67
N LEU A 22 -3.34 -6.59 0.60
CA LEU A 22 -2.87 -5.20 0.49
C LEU A 22 -4.03 -4.21 0.40
N ARG A 23 -5.06 -4.56 -0.37
CA ARG A 23 -6.24 -3.71 -0.53
C ARG A 23 -7.03 -3.59 0.77
N ARG A 24 -7.22 -4.71 1.49
CA ARG A 24 -7.80 -4.71 2.83
C ARG A 24 -7.01 -3.86 3.81
N LEU A 25 -5.68 -3.92 3.78
CA LEU A 25 -4.88 -3.06 4.65
C LEU A 25 -5.16 -1.58 4.37
N VAL A 26 -5.37 -1.16 3.13
CA VAL A 26 -5.64 0.27 2.84
C VAL A 26 -7.10 0.66 3.12
N GLU A 27 -8.06 -0.19 2.75
CA GLU A 27 -9.49 0.14 2.77
C GLU A 27 -10.14 -0.02 4.15
N ASP A 28 -9.64 -0.93 4.98
CA ASP A 28 -10.15 -1.16 6.34
C ASP A 28 -9.24 -0.45 7.37
N PRO A 29 -9.74 0.60 8.06
CA PRO A 29 -8.97 1.34 9.06
C PRO A 29 -8.52 0.49 10.25
N ASP A 30 -9.31 -0.52 10.61
CA ASP A 30 -9.06 -1.38 11.75
C ASP A 30 -8.36 -2.69 11.32
N ALA A 31 -8.09 -2.87 10.02
CA ALA A 31 -7.34 -4.02 9.54
C ALA A 31 -5.94 -4.05 10.16
N THR A 32 -5.68 -5.17 10.82
CA THR A 32 -4.36 -5.57 11.31
C THR A 32 -3.81 -6.65 10.40
N GLY A 33 -2.52 -6.59 10.09
CA GLY A 33 -1.87 -7.54 9.20
C GLY A 33 -0.44 -7.87 9.65
N PRO A 34 0.15 -8.89 9.01
CA PRO A 34 1.54 -9.26 9.28
C PRO A 34 2.50 -8.15 8.81
N SER A 35 3.74 -8.22 9.29
CA SER A 35 4.84 -7.42 8.73
C SER A 35 4.98 -7.69 7.22
N LEU A 36 5.07 -6.64 6.42
CA LEU A 36 5.18 -6.71 4.96
C LEU A 36 6.55 -6.25 4.49
N LEU A 37 7.20 -7.06 3.64
CA LEU A 37 8.40 -6.66 2.90
C LEU A 37 8.03 -6.40 1.43
N LEU A 38 8.14 -5.16 0.98
CA LEU A 38 7.95 -4.79 -0.42
C LEU A 38 9.28 -4.91 -1.17
N TRP A 39 9.37 -5.83 -2.13
CA TRP A 39 10.59 -6.08 -2.90
C TRP A 39 10.35 -5.92 -4.41
N GLY A 40 11.35 -5.40 -5.12
CA GLY A 40 11.30 -5.20 -6.56
C GLY A 40 12.29 -4.17 -7.09
N PRO A 41 12.43 -4.02 -8.42
CA PRO A 41 13.38 -3.12 -9.08
C PRO A 41 13.24 -1.64 -8.65
N PRO A 42 14.27 -0.79 -8.83
CA PRO A 42 14.14 0.63 -8.59
C PRO A 42 12.99 1.23 -9.42
N GLY A 43 12.21 2.14 -8.83
CA GLY A 43 11.05 2.75 -9.50
C GLY A 43 9.77 1.90 -9.52
N SER A 44 9.76 0.68 -8.97
CA SER A 44 8.58 -0.21 -8.99
C SER A 44 7.41 0.21 -8.08
N GLY A 45 7.47 1.37 -7.43
CA GLY A 45 6.37 1.87 -6.57
C GLY A 45 6.33 1.35 -5.13
N LYS A 46 7.36 0.66 -4.63
CA LYS A 46 7.42 0.14 -3.24
C LYS A 46 7.11 1.20 -2.18
N THR A 47 7.82 2.32 -2.21
CA THR A 47 7.65 3.39 -1.23
C THR A 47 6.28 4.06 -1.36
N THR A 48 5.75 4.14 -2.58
CA THR A 48 4.39 4.61 -2.83
C THR A 48 3.36 3.68 -2.19
N LEU A 49 3.49 2.36 -2.37
CA LEU A 49 2.59 1.39 -1.73
C LEU A 49 2.70 1.44 -0.20
N ALA A 50 3.92 1.52 0.34
CA ALA A 50 4.13 1.68 1.77
C ALA A 50 3.45 2.95 2.31
N SER A 51 3.56 4.06 1.58
CA SER A 51 2.88 5.32 1.91
C SER A 51 1.37 5.13 1.92
N LEU A 52 0.78 4.56 0.86
CA LEU A 52 -0.67 4.35 0.78
C LEU A 52 -1.20 3.47 1.92
N ILE A 53 -0.46 2.44 2.32
CA ILE A 53 -0.80 1.59 3.47
C ILE A 53 -0.64 2.34 4.80
N GLY A 54 0.41 3.14 4.93
CA GLY A 54 0.76 3.83 6.18
C GLY A 54 -0.09 5.06 6.50
N HIS A 55 -0.73 5.68 5.49
CA HIS A 55 -1.55 6.90 5.67
C HIS A 55 -3.01 6.62 6.05
N GLY A 56 -3.34 5.38 6.40
CA GLY A 56 -4.66 5.05 6.95
C GLY A 56 -4.91 5.67 8.34
N PRO A 57 -6.18 5.79 8.76
CA PRO A 57 -6.53 6.29 10.10
C PRO A 57 -5.82 5.48 11.18
N ARG A 58 -5.37 6.13 12.26
CA ARG A 58 -4.73 5.49 13.43
C ARG A 58 -3.43 4.72 13.14
N ARG A 59 -2.76 4.99 12.02
CA ARG A 59 -1.44 4.43 11.71
C ARG A 59 -0.34 5.49 11.82
N ARG A 60 0.87 5.04 12.16
CA ARG A 60 2.07 5.87 12.16
C ARG A 60 2.95 5.45 10.98
N PHE A 61 3.06 6.34 9.98
CA PHE A 61 3.99 6.18 8.88
C PHE A 61 5.31 6.88 9.17
N VAL A 62 6.44 6.21 8.92
CA VAL A 62 7.79 6.75 9.12
C VAL A 62 8.62 6.40 7.87
N GLU A 63 9.17 7.42 7.24
CA GLU A 63 10.10 7.34 6.10
C GLU A 63 11.39 8.06 6.54
N LEU A 64 12.56 7.46 6.26
CA LEU A 64 13.89 8.00 6.63
C LEU A 64 14.54 8.69 5.43
#